data_AF-A0A455ZFX3-F1
#
_entry.id   AF-A0A455ZFX3-F1
#
_cell.length_a   1.000
_cell.length_b   1.000
_cell.length_c   1.000
_cell.angle_alpha   90.00
_cell.angle_beta   90.00
_cell.angle_gamma   90.00
#
_symmetry.space_group_name_H-M   'P 1'
#
loop_
_entity.id
_entity.type
_entity.pdbx_description
1 polymer ?
#
loop_
_entity_poly.entity_id
_entity_poly.type
_entity_poly.pdbx_seq_one_letter_code
_entity_poly.pdbx_strand_id
1 'polypeptide(L)'
;MKRKFYNSTAIFLLSSVAFINSCRSADADNNIISGASGTSRLNINLIGTAFSDSQNSAKQASLNRDLKANPISNVQKFNVLLTPSSVMTAELIDKTALVTVADTNKNLMADVTYPPNENIPKGTAFRVILFNDDDKSYFTHQDYIVGGETKPFLVDNGKSYLLITYSYGSSTLPEISQSELSGYNTASINYDNNNRDFMYEWKKYSLDNTSGNYTVSFVLRKKVAQITTTINAGSLGNISDIKNALISPHYTNGTITLANGNIQNRTNLSTGENLNFLIPTAAPVQISQPLFINADTGGQNTGSFSADVTIGGATKKVSLPNIFSITPGRRYFLNVNLTKKCGAYVAPGVWKDFMCHNLGADTNADPFTASSSIFGAKYQWGRSAPAISQATDISTTSYISGWNSAPAPNTSWSDSNKTANDPCPNGYRLPTSAEWRGVLTNNTMTRSGDWSGSGYGNAIKIGDNLLLPATGYRFSGDGTLNPRNVGYYWSSTFSGSVYGGALYFDQNSQAVYDSDMPRGMNIRCIAQ
;
A
#
# COMPACT_ATOMS: atom_id res chain seq x y z
N MET A 1 55.57 41.45 -22.09
CA MET A 1 56.68 40.89 -22.90
C MET A 1 56.18 40.72 -24.33
N LYS A 2 56.83 41.41 -25.30
CA LYS A 2 56.86 41.24 -26.78
C LYS A 2 55.59 40.70 -27.50
N ARG A 3 54.85 41.52 -28.28
CA ARG A 3 55.02 42.02 -29.68
C ARG A 3 54.82 40.99 -30.82
N LYS A 4 53.89 41.37 -31.73
CA LYS A 4 53.86 41.22 -33.22
C LYS A 4 53.38 39.87 -33.80
N PHE A 5 52.22 39.83 -34.49
CA PHE A 5 51.98 40.05 -35.94
C PHE A 5 52.61 38.98 -36.86
N TYR A 6 51.81 38.26 -37.66
CA TYR A 6 51.71 38.41 -39.12
C TYR A 6 50.73 37.41 -39.77
N ASN A 7 49.94 37.94 -40.73
CA ASN A 7 49.20 37.20 -41.76
C ASN A 7 50.16 36.63 -42.81
N SER A 8 49.80 35.50 -43.42
CA SER A 8 50.19 35.18 -44.80
C SER A 8 49.23 34.17 -45.42
N THR A 9 48.41 34.69 -46.33
CA THR A 9 47.71 34.02 -47.42
C THR A 9 48.68 33.21 -48.30
N ALA A 10 48.26 32.00 -48.69
CA ALA A 10 48.77 31.33 -49.90
C ALA A 10 47.62 30.63 -50.60
N ILE A 11 47.24 31.18 -51.75
CA ILE A 11 46.37 30.60 -52.77
C ILE A 11 47.27 29.76 -53.68
N PHE A 12 46.91 28.51 -53.93
CA PHE A 12 47.34 27.77 -55.12
C PHE A 12 46.15 27.02 -55.71
N LEU A 13 45.70 27.53 -56.86
CA LEU A 13 44.91 26.85 -57.88
C LEU A 13 45.87 26.11 -58.83
N LEU A 14 45.55 24.88 -59.22
CA LEU A 14 45.70 24.27 -60.57
C LEU A 14 45.35 22.77 -60.46
N SER A 15 44.19 22.34 -60.95
CA SER A 15 43.92 21.79 -62.31
C SER A 15 44.15 20.27 -62.43
N SER A 16 43.03 19.53 -62.37
CA SER A 16 42.60 18.42 -63.26
C SER A 16 43.65 17.52 -63.94
N VAL A 17 43.59 16.21 -63.68
CA VAL A 17 43.56 15.11 -64.69
C VAL A 17 42.92 13.86 -64.06
N ALA A 18 41.92 13.30 -64.74
CA ALA A 18 41.33 12.00 -64.44
C ALA A 18 42.20 10.86 -64.98
N PHE A 19 42.44 9.83 -64.17
CA PHE A 19 42.83 8.51 -64.66
C PHE A 19 41.86 7.46 -64.13
N ILE A 20 41.25 6.79 -65.11
CA ILE A 20 40.44 5.59 -64.98
C ILE A 20 41.45 4.44 -64.91
N ASN A 21 41.40 3.62 -63.87
CA ASN A 21 41.75 2.21 -63.96
C ASN A 21 41.11 1.43 -62.81
N SER A 22 40.43 0.36 -63.19
CA SER A 22 39.69 -0.55 -62.33
C SER A 22 40.62 -1.45 -61.53
N CYS A 23 40.32 -1.61 -60.24
CA CYS A 23 40.45 -2.90 -59.55
C CYS A 23 39.15 -3.15 -58.78
N ARG A 24 38.46 -4.19 -59.21
CA ARG A 24 37.26 -4.77 -58.60
C ARG A 24 37.75 -5.76 -57.54
N SER A 25 37.31 -5.60 -56.29
CA SER A 25 37.23 -6.70 -55.33
C SER A 25 35.98 -6.47 -54.48
N ALA A 26 35.14 -7.49 -54.47
CA ALA A 26 33.78 -7.53 -53.97
C ALA A 26 33.69 -7.78 -52.45
N ASP A 27 32.46 -7.64 -51.96
CA ASP A 27 31.86 -8.17 -50.72
C ASP A 27 32.20 -7.41 -49.42
N ALA A 28 31.23 -6.89 -48.64
CA ALA A 28 29.94 -7.49 -48.32
C ALA A 28 28.73 -6.58 -48.63
N ASP A 29 27.87 -7.05 -49.54
CA ASP A 29 26.53 -6.53 -49.73
C ASP A 29 25.67 -6.73 -48.47
N ASN A 30 25.15 -5.63 -47.96
CA ASN A 30 23.92 -5.57 -47.14
C ASN A 30 22.73 -6.00 -48.02
N ASN A 31 22.60 -7.30 -48.30
CA ASN A 31 21.52 -7.84 -49.12
C ASN A 31 20.16 -7.73 -48.43
N ILE A 32 19.55 -6.54 -48.52
CA ILE A 32 18.10 -6.37 -48.46
C ILE A 32 17.60 -6.83 -49.83
N ILE A 33 17.14 -8.07 -49.92
CA ILE A 33 16.45 -8.55 -51.13
C ILE A 33 15.11 -7.81 -51.19
N SER A 34 14.83 -7.09 -52.28
CA SER A 34 13.57 -6.37 -52.48
C SER A 34 12.50 -7.29 -53.07
N GLY A 35 11.30 -7.34 -52.48
CA GLY A 35 10.14 -8.09 -52.98
C GLY A 35 9.42 -8.94 -51.92
N ALA A 36 8.39 -9.68 -52.32
CA ALA A 36 7.61 -10.55 -51.41
C ALA A 36 8.43 -11.70 -50.79
N SER A 37 9.59 -12.05 -51.39
CA SER A 37 10.59 -12.99 -50.87
C SER A 37 11.82 -12.29 -50.28
N GLY A 38 11.67 -11.02 -49.92
CA GLY A 38 12.72 -10.14 -49.41
C GLY A 38 12.91 -10.19 -47.90
N THR A 39 13.98 -9.56 -47.42
CA THR A 39 14.25 -9.37 -45.98
C THR A 39 14.11 -7.92 -45.57
N SER A 40 13.72 -7.69 -44.32
CA SER A 40 13.58 -6.39 -43.66
C SER A 40 14.39 -6.33 -42.39
N ARG A 41 14.74 -5.12 -41.96
CA ARG A 41 15.46 -4.86 -40.70
C ARG A 41 14.46 -4.43 -39.63
N LEU A 42 14.38 -5.18 -38.54
CA LEU A 42 13.53 -4.88 -37.40
C LEU A 42 14.38 -4.41 -36.22
N ASN A 43 14.33 -3.11 -35.95
CA ASN A 43 15.03 -2.46 -34.85
C ASN A 43 14.19 -2.52 -33.57
N ILE A 44 14.86 -2.66 -32.43
CA ILE A 44 14.21 -2.71 -31.12
C ILE A 44 14.54 -1.43 -30.36
N ASN A 45 13.51 -0.81 -29.79
CA ASN A 45 13.63 0.35 -28.93
C ASN A 45 12.98 0.08 -27.58
N LEU A 46 13.72 0.21 -26.49
CA LEU A 46 13.20 0.03 -25.14
C LEU A 46 13.00 1.41 -24.51
N ILE A 47 11.74 1.82 -24.36
CA ILE A 47 11.37 3.19 -23.97
C ILE A 47 11.16 3.36 -22.45
N GLY A 48 11.05 2.27 -21.70
CA GLY A 48 10.95 2.33 -20.25
C GLY A 48 10.40 1.06 -19.63
N THR A 49 10.03 1.18 -18.35
CA THR A 49 9.43 0.11 -17.55
C THR A 49 8.19 0.62 -16.85
N ALA A 50 7.30 -0.26 -16.40
CA ALA A 50 6.12 0.12 -15.63
C ALA A 50 5.73 -0.97 -14.64
N PHE A 51 5.05 -0.60 -13.57
CA PHE A 51 4.28 -1.57 -12.75
C PHE A 51 2.97 -1.91 -13.46
N SER A 52 2.46 -3.12 -13.27
CA SER A 52 1.24 -3.60 -13.91
C SER A 52 0.01 -3.18 -13.11
N ASP A 53 -0.93 -2.47 -13.75
CA ASP A 53 -2.29 -2.39 -13.25
C ASP A 53 -3.05 -3.68 -13.65
N SER A 54 -2.89 -4.72 -12.84
CA SER A 54 -3.45 -6.07 -13.04
C SER A 54 -4.97 -6.16 -13.26
N GLN A 55 -5.70 -5.04 -13.26
CA GLN A 55 -7.12 -4.96 -13.64
C GLN A 55 -7.36 -4.87 -15.17
N ASN A 56 -6.33 -4.62 -16.00
CA ASN A 56 -6.53 -4.29 -17.42
C ASN A 56 -5.82 -5.18 -18.44
N SER A 57 -5.25 -6.31 -18.04
CA SER A 57 -4.51 -7.21 -18.93
C SER A 57 -5.33 -7.89 -20.05
N ALA A 58 -6.65 -7.64 -20.12
CA ALA A 58 -7.54 -8.16 -21.17
C ALA A 58 -8.14 -7.08 -22.10
N LYS A 59 -7.82 -5.78 -21.94
CA LYS A 59 -8.35 -4.70 -22.78
C LYS A 59 -7.32 -3.60 -23.09
N GLN A 60 -6.24 -3.92 -23.80
CA GLN A 60 -5.42 -2.87 -24.43
C GLN A 60 -4.94 -3.26 -25.83
N ALA A 61 -5.90 -3.27 -26.76
CA ALA A 61 -5.65 -2.75 -28.10
C ALA A 61 -6.35 -1.37 -28.16
N SER A 62 -5.63 -0.34 -28.60
CA SER A 62 -6.01 1.09 -28.67
C SER A 62 -5.83 1.92 -27.37
N LEU A 63 -4.62 2.46 -27.19
CA LEU A 63 -4.36 3.64 -26.37
C LEU A 63 -4.77 4.89 -27.16
N ASN A 64 -6.01 5.34 -26.99
CA ASN A 64 -6.47 6.70 -27.32
C ASN A 64 -7.84 7.01 -26.70
N ARG A 65 -8.04 6.64 -25.43
CA ARG A 65 -9.13 7.21 -24.65
C ARG A 65 -8.60 7.68 -23.31
N ASP A 66 -8.78 8.97 -23.06
CA ASP A 66 -8.72 9.61 -21.74
C ASP A 66 -9.46 8.75 -20.73
N LEU A 67 -8.71 7.93 -20.00
CA LEU A 67 -9.21 7.24 -18.83
C LEU A 67 -9.05 8.20 -17.65
N LYS A 68 -10.11 8.96 -17.35
CA LYS A 68 -10.36 9.45 -16.00
C LYS A 68 -10.59 8.25 -15.09
N ALA A 69 -9.51 7.56 -14.72
CA ALA A 69 -9.55 6.54 -13.68
C ALA A 69 -9.64 7.25 -12.34
N ASN A 70 -10.72 7.00 -11.60
CA ASN A 70 -10.81 7.40 -10.20
C ASN A 70 -9.58 6.85 -9.46
N PRO A 71 -8.87 7.68 -8.66
CA PRO A 71 -7.71 7.24 -7.91
C PRO A 71 -8.17 6.35 -6.76
N ILE A 72 -8.30 5.04 -6.98
CA ILE A 72 -8.48 4.09 -5.89
C ILE A 72 -7.08 3.74 -5.37
N SER A 73 -6.56 4.56 -4.45
CA SER A 73 -5.48 4.08 -3.57
C SER A 73 -6.09 3.00 -2.68
N ASN A 74 -5.90 1.73 -3.04
CA ASN A 74 -6.28 0.62 -2.17
C ASN A 74 -5.33 0.63 -0.96
N VAL A 75 -5.75 1.25 0.13
CA VAL A 75 -5.02 1.27 1.40
C VAL A 75 -5.56 0.13 2.26
N GLN A 76 -4.68 -0.80 2.64
CA GLN A 76 -5.01 -1.90 3.55
C GLN A 76 -4.49 -1.53 4.94
N LYS A 77 -5.37 -1.45 5.94
CA LYS A 77 -5.03 -0.99 7.30
C LYS A 77 -5.15 -2.11 8.33
N PHE A 78 -4.22 -2.15 9.26
CA PHE A 78 -4.13 -3.15 10.32
C PHE A 78 -3.67 -2.51 11.61
N ASN A 79 -4.15 -3.02 12.74
CA ASN A 79 -3.75 -2.51 14.04
C ASN A 79 -3.61 -3.65 15.04
N VAL A 80 -2.65 -3.50 15.97
CA VAL A 80 -2.46 -4.40 17.10
C VAL A 80 -2.44 -3.57 18.36
N LEU A 81 -3.31 -3.89 19.33
CA LEU A 81 -3.35 -3.22 20.61
C LEU A 81 -2.10 -3.57 21.44
N LEU A 82 -1.36 -2.54 21.88
CA LEU A 82 -0.17 -2.70 22.72
C LEU A 82 -0.47 -2.44 24.18
N THR A 83 -1.26 -1.41 24.43
CA THR A 83 -1.82 -1.04 25.74
C THR A 83 -3.24 -0.56 25.50
N PRO A 84 -4.09 -0.43 26.53
CA PRO A 84 -5.43 0.08 26.31
C PRO A 84 -5.47 1.42 25.55
N SER A 85 -4.46 2.29 25.68
CA SER A 85 -4.38 3.60 24.99
C SER A 85 -3.35 3.70 23.87
N SER A 86 -2.82 2.57 23.37
CA SER A 86 -1.89 2.62 22.24
C SER A 86 -1.98 1.41 21.36
N VAL A 87 -1.98 1.64 20.05
CA VAL A 87 -1.89 0.60 19.03
C VAL A 87 -0.61 0.73 18.23
N MET A 88 -0.13 -0.40 17.70
CA MET A 88 0.73 -0.44 16.54
C MET A 88 -0.15 -0.46 15.29
N THR A 89 0.20 0.27 14.25
CA THR A 89 -0.58 0.33 13.01
C THR A 89 0.28 -0.05 11.81
N ALA A 90 -0.28 -0.76 10.84
CA ALA A 90 0.34 -0.97 9.54
C ALA A 90 -0.61 -0.58 8.41
N GLU A 91 -0.11 0.15 7.43
CA GLU A 91 -0.85 0.54 6.24
C GLU A 91 -0.06 0.12 4.99
N LEU A 92 -0.61 -0.78 4.18
CA LEU A 92 -0.06 -1.10 2.87
C LEU A 92 -0.79 -0.25 1.82
N ILE A 93 -0.03 0.60 1.13
CA ILE A 93 -0.55 1.53 0.12
C ILE A 93 -0.09 1.07 -1.26
N ASP A 94 -1.03 0.78 -2.15
CA ASP A 94 -0.73 0.59 -3.58
C ASP A 94 -0.45 1.95 -4.26
N LYS A 95 0.78 2.11 -4.76
CA LYS A 95 1.25 3.30 -5.48
C LYS A 95 1.64 2.97 -6.93
N THR A 96 0.99 1.96 -7.53
CA THR A 96 1.25 1.51 -8.91
C THR A 96 0.96 2.59 -9.96
N ALA A 97 -0.07 3.43 -9.77
CA ALA A 97 -0.44 4.48 -10.71
C ALA A 97 -1.14 5.65 -10.00
N LEU A 98 -0.40 6.43 -9.20
CA LEU A 98 -0.95 7.64 -8.58
C LEU A 98 -0.03 8.85 -8.72
N VAL A 99 -0.55 9.83 -9.48
CA VAL A 99 -0.16 11.23 -9.53
C VAL A 99 -0.98 11.97 -8.48
N THR A 100 -0.29 12.66 -7.56
CA THR A 100 -0.76 13.62 -6.54
C THR A 100 -2.12 13.37 -5.88
N VAL A 101 -2.12 13.06 -4.58
CA VAL A 101 -3.28 13.35 -3.72
C VAL A 101 -2.78 13.91 -2.40
N ALA A 102 -3.21 15.13 -2.08
CA ALA A 102 -2.99 15.76 -0.80
C ALA A 102 -3.69 14.95 0.30
N ASP A 103 -2.97 14.01 0.93
CA ASP A 103 -3.41 13.35 2.14
C ASP A 103 -2.80 14.07 3.37
N THR A 104 -3.62 14.34 4.36
CA THR A 104 -3.32 15.23 5.50
C THR A 104 -2.31 14.65 6.50
N ASN A 105 -1.82 13.43 6.29
CA ASN A 105 -0.78 12.81 7.11
C ASN A 105 0.63 13.19 6.61
N LYS A 106 1.06 14.41 6.93
CA LYS A 106 2.33 15.02 6.49
C LYS A 106 3.64 14.32 6.90
N ASN A 107 3.63 13.09 7.43
CA ASN A 107 4.85 12.44 7.96
C ASN A 107 5.03 10.94 7.59
N LEU A 108 4.38 10.45 6.54
CA LEU A 108 4.68 9.13 5.95
C LEU A 108 4.92 9.32 4.45
N MET A 109 5.94 8.63 3.91
CA MET A 109 6.53 8.77 2.56
C MET A 109 5.83 9.87 1.74
N ALA A 110 6.45 11.05 1.74
CA ALA A 110 5.99 12.25 1.05
C ALA A 110 5.36 11.92 -0.31
N ASP A 111 4.42 12.75 -0.75
CA ASP A 111 3.67 12.76 -2.01
C ASP A 111 4.55 12.54 -3.28
N VAL A 112 5.22 11.39 -3.37
CA VAL A 112 6.07 10.98 -4.49
C VAL A 112 5.11 10.45 -5.53
N THR A 113 4.86 11.32 -6.51
CA THR A 113 4.23 10.93 -7.75
C THR A 113 5.18 10.02 -8.52
N TYR A 114 4.74 8.80 -8.78
CA TYR A 114 5.47 7.88 -9.66
C TYR A 114 4.92 8.04 -11.08
N PRO A 115 5.78 8.28 -12.09
CA PRO A 115 5.32 8.35 -13.46
C PRO A 115 4.77 6.98 -13.88
N PRO A 116 3.75 6.94 -14.76
CA PRO A 116 3.17 5.68 -15.24
C PRO A 116 4.19 4.81 -15.99
N ASN A 117 5.24 5.43 -16.55
CA ASN A 117 6.40 4.77 -17.11
C ASN A 117 7.67 5.30 -16.42
N GLU A 118 8.52 4.40 -15.98
CA GLU A 118 9.83 4.69 -15.42
C GLU A 118 10.91 4.57 -16.50
N ASN A 119 11.88 5.48 -16.44
CA ASN A 119 13.06 5.38 -17.27
C ASN A 119 13.83 4.12 -16.90
N ILE A 120 14.29 3.39 -17.92
CA ILE A 120 15.21 2.29 -17.71
C ILE A 120 16.65 2.83 -17.70
N PRO A 121 17.48 2.48 -16.72
CA PRO A 121 18.86 2.97 -16.67
C PRO A 121 19.67 2.57 -17.91
N LYS A 122 20.58 3.46 -18.35
CA LYS A 122 21.60 3.10 -19.35
C LYS A 122 22.45 1.96 -18.78
N GLY A 123 22.76 0.97 -19.61
CA GLY A 123 23.52 -0.22 -19.20
C GLY A 123 22.64 -1.40 -18.76
N THR A 124 21.33 -1.24 -18.61
CA THR A 124 20.43 -2.37 -18.34
C THR A 124 20.37 -3.32 -19.53
N ALA A 125 20.51 -4.61 -19.28
CA ALA A 125 20.45 -5.66 -20.29
C ALA A 125 19.01 -6.16 -20.48
N PHE A 126 18.64 -6.47 -21.72
CA PHE A 126 17.33 -7.04 -22.06
C PHE A 126 17.45 -8.01 -23.24
N ARG A 127 16.61 -9.05 -23.23
CA ARG A 127 16.53 -10.06 -24.29
C ARG A 127 15.27 -9.85 -25.10
N VAL A 128 15.37 -10.05 -26.41
CA VAL A 128 14.24 -10.10 -27.33
C VAL A 128 14.27 -11.46 -28.04
N ILE A 129 13.15 -12.19 -27.98
CA ILE A 129 12.95 -13.46 -28.67
C ILE A 129 11.83 -13.30 -29.67
N LEU A 130 12.08 -13.72 -30.91
CA LEU A 130 11.10 -13.75 -31.99
C LEU A 130 10.61 -15.19 -32.16
N PHE A 131 9.28 -15.33 -32.19
CA PHE A 131 8.61 -16.55 -32.62
C PHE A 131 7.85 -16.27 -33.92
N ASN A 132 7.76 -17.27 -34.78
CA ASN A 132 6.88 -17.21 -35.94
C ASN A 132 5.42 -17.18 -35.47
N ASP A 133 4.60 -16.29 -36.03
CA ASP A 133 3.20 -16.15 -35.58
C ASP A 133 2.27 -17.25 -36.14
N ASP A 134 2.60 -17.85 -37.27
CA ASP A 134 1.80 -18.89 -37.92
C ASP A 134 1.88 -20.22 -37.18
N ASP A 135 3.08 -20.74 -36.92
CA ASP A 135 3.30 -22.05 -36.30
C ASP A 135 3.76 -21.96 -34.83
N LYS A 136 3.98 -20.75 -34.32
CA LYS A 136 4.44 -20.49 -32.94
C LYS A 136 5.83 -21.06 -32.64
N SER A 137 6.61 -21.44 -33.65
CA SER A 137 7.98 -21.92 -33.50
C SER A 137 8.95 -20.80 -33.14
N TYR A 138 10.03 -21.14 -32.44
CA TYR A 138 11.14 -20.23 -32.20
C TYR A 138 11.79 -19.84 -33.54
N PHE A 139 12.03 -18.54 -33.75
CA PHE A 139 12.70 -18.02 -34.93
C PHE A 139 14.15 -17.60 -34.62
N THR A 140 14.33 -16.62 -33.72
CA THR A 140 15.66 -16.13 -33.32
C THR A 140 15.58 -15.33 -32.02
N HIS A 141 16.72 -14.96 -31.43
CA HIS A 141 16.79 -14.05 -30.29
C HIS A 141 18.02 -13.15 -30.36
N GLN A 142 18.00 -12.08 -29.58
CA GLN A 142 19.16 -11.21 -29.38
C GLN A 142 19.11 -10.53 -28.02
N ASP A 143 20.31 -10.32 -27.47
CA ASP A 143 20.54 -9.58 -26.23
C ASP A 143 21.05 -8.18 -26.53
N TYR A 144 20.54 -7.23 -25.77
CA TYR A 144 20.80 -5.81 -25.93
C TYR A 144 21.17 -5.18 -24.60
N ILE A 145 21.91 -4.07 -24.69
CA ILE A 145 22.18 -3.18 -23.57
C ILE A 145 21.54 -1.83 -23.89
N VAL A 146 20.77 -1.27 -22.96
CA VAL A 146 20.19 0.07 -23.09
C VAL A 146 21.30 1.09 -23.30
N GLY A 147 21.24 1.82 -24.42
CA GLY A 147 22.25 2.80 -24.83
C GLY A 147 23.54 2.20 -25.37
N GLY A 148 23.56 0.90 -25.68
CA GLY A 148 24.61 0.22 -26.43
C GLY A 148 24.39 0.28 -27.96
N GLU A 149 25.16 -0.52 -28.70
CA GLU A 149 25.04 -0.61 -30.16
C GLU A 149 23.69 -1.19 -30.61
N THR A 150 23.12 -0.61 -31.65
CA THR A 150 21.87 -1.08 -32.26
C THR A 150 22.15 -2.20 -33.26
N LYS A 151 21.61 -3.39 -33.01
CA LYS A 151 21.65 -4.53 -33.94
C LYS A 151 20.21 -4.91 -34.33
N PRO A 152 19.79 -4.75 -35.59
CA PRO A 152 18.44 -5.15 -35.99
C PRO A 152 18.34 -6.65 -36.24
N PHE A 153 17.14 -7.20 -36.04
CA PHE A 153 16.80 -8.51 -36.57
C PHE A 153 16.62 -8.44 -38.09
N LEU A 154 17.06 -9.49 -38.79
CA LEU A 154 16.69 -9.74 -40.18
C LEU A 154 15.45 -10.62 -40.19
N VAL A 155 14.36 -10.13 -40.78
CA VAL A 155 13.05 -10.79 -40.80
C VAL A 155 12.51 -10.86 -42.22
N ASP A 156 11.69 -11.86 -42.53
CA ASP A 156 11.13 -12.03 -43.86
C ASP A 156 9.95 -11.08 -44.09
N ASN A 157 9.86 -10.51 -45.29
CA ASN A 157 8.71 -9.72 -45.70
C ASN A 157 7.44 -10.57 -45.73
N GLY A 158 6.28 -9.93 -45.52
CA GLY A 158 4.97 -10.58 -45.54
C GLY A 158 4.68 -11.54 -44.39
N LYS A 159 5.63 -11.76 -43.47
CA LYS A 159 5.46 -12.60 -42.28
C LYS A 159 5.03 -11.80 -41.06
N SER A 160 4.47 -12.50 -40.08
CA SER A 160 4.17 -11.97 -38.76
C SER A 160 5.00 -12.68 -37.71
N TYR A 161 5.46 -11.92 -36.72
CA TYR A 161 6.29 -12.40 -35.62
C TYR A 161 5.68 -12.01 -34.28
N LEU A 162 5.82 -12.90 -33.29
CA LEU A 162 5.56 -12.61 -31.89
C LEU A 162 6.89 -12.26 -31.23
N LEU A 163 7.03 -11.02 -30.77
CA LEU A 163 8.20 -10.52 -30.09
C LEU A 163 7.95 -10.58 -28.59
N ILE A 164 8.74 -11.40 -27.90
CA ILE A 164 8.83 -11.41 -26.44
C ILE A 164 10.06 -10.61 -26.03
N THR A 165 9.88 -9.60 -25.18
CA THR A 165 10.99 -8.83 -24.62
C THR A 165 10.96 -8.91 -23.11
N TYR A 166 12.12 -9.18 -22.49
CA TYR A 166 12.22 -9.19 -21.04
C TYR A 166 13.58 -8.69 -20.52
N SER A 167 13.62 -8.31 -19.25
CA SER A 167 14.81 -7.86 -18.53
C SER A 167 14.70 -8.20 -17.05
N TYR A 168 15.84 -8.21 -16.36
CA TYR A 168 15.94 -8.34 -14.90
C TYR A 168 16.37 -7.03 -14.21
N GLY A 169 16.39 -5.92 -14.95
CA GLY A 169 16.82 -4.61 -14.43
C GLY A 169 18.33 -4.49 -14.16
N SER A 170 19.08 -5.56 -14.36
CA SER A 170 20.54 -5.63 -14.17
C SER A 170 21.31 -5.37 -15.47
N SER A 171 22.63 -5.25 -15.37
CA SER A 171 23.52 -5.06 -16.52
C SER A 171 23.89 -6.35 -17.26
N THR A 172 23.38 -7.50 -16.82
CA THR A 172 23.71 -8.83 -17.35
C THR A 172 22.46 -9.69 -17.42
N LEU A 173 22.39 -10.57 -18.41
CA LEU A 173 21.31 -11.56 -18.51
C LEU A 173 21.87 -12.94 -18.22
N PRO A 174 21.06 -13.83 -17.60
CA PRO A 174 21.32 -15.26 -17.66
C PRO A 174 21.46 -15.74 -19.11
N GLU A 175 22.28 -16.77 -19.32
CA GLU A 175 22.36 -17.45 -20.62
C GLU A 175 20.98 -17.97 -21.03
N ILE A 176 20.71 -17.97 -22.34
CA ILE A 176 19.44 -18.48 -22.85
C ILE A 176 19.34 -19.99 -22.64
N SER A 177 18.23 -20.43 -22.08
CA SER A 177 17.96 -21.83 -21.80
C SER A 177 17.27 -22.53 -22.97
N GLN A 178 17.38 -23.86 -23.03
CA GLN A 178 16.66 -24.66 -24.03
C GLN A 178 15.13 -24.52 -23.93
N SER A 179 14.61 -24.25 -22.73
CA SER A 179 13.18 -24.02 -22.52
C SER A 179 12.70 -22.75 -23.22
N GLU A 180 13.49 -21.66 -23.17
CA GLU A 180 13.19 -20.41 -23.86
C GLU A 180 13.23 -20.54 -25.39
N LEU A 181 14.03 -21.49 -25.90
CA LEU A 181 14.14 -21.82 -27.32
C LEU A 181 13.05 -22.77 -27.82
N SER A 182 12.14 -23.24 -26.96
CA SER A 182 10.99 -24.05 -27.39
C SER A 182 9.92 -23.18 -28.08
N GLY A 183 8.79 -23.76 -28.54
CA GLY A 183 7.73 -22.96 -29.17
C GLY A 183 7.09 -21.96 -28.19
N TYR A 184 6.51 -20.87 -28.69
CA TYR A 184 5.91 -19.78 -27.91
C TYR A 184 4.97 -20.26 -26.79
N ASN A 185 4.18 -21.31 -27.06
CA ASN A 185 3.21 -21.85 -26.10
C ASN A 185 3.85 -22.63 -24.93
N THR A 186 5.07 -23.14 -25.12
CA THR A 186 5.79 -23.97 -24.12
C THR A 186 7.00 -23.25 -23.54
N ALA A 187 7.47 -22.19 -24.20
CA ALA A 187 8.66 -21.47 -23.80
C ALA A 187 8.49 -20.86 -22.42
N SER A 188 9.49 -21.08 -21.56
CA SER A 188 9.40 -20.67 -20.17
C SER A 188 10.77 -20.36 -19.56
N ILE A 189 10.73 -19.52 -18.53
CA ILE A 189 11.87 -19.13 -17.69
C ILE A 189 11.57 -19.57 -16.26
N ASN A 190 12.57 -20.08 -15.55
CA ASN A 190 12.45 -20.29 -14.11
C ASN A 190 12.73 -18.98 -13.37
N TYR A 191 11.86 -18.62 -12.43
CA TYR A 191 12.11 -17.49 -11.55
C TYR A 191 13.40 -17.72 -10.76
N ASP A 192 14.25 -16.70 -10.75
CA ASP A 192 15.53 -16.71 -10.04
C ASP A 192 15.53 -15.65 -8.95
N ASN A 193 15.82 -16.07 -7.72
CA ASN A 193 15.83 -15.17 -6.58
C ASN A 193 17.02 -14.20 -6.56
N ASN A 194 18.03 -14.41 -7.41
CA ASN A 194 19.12 -13.44 -7.59
C ASN A 194 18.76 -12.36 -8.62
N ASN A 195 17.83 -12.66 -9.53
CA ASN A 195 17.40 -11.78 -10.63
C ASN A 195 15.89 -11.50 -10.50
N ARG A 196 15.50 -10.79 -9.43
CA ARG A 196 14.09 -10.68 -9.01
C ARG A 196 13.26 -9.68 -9.80
N ASP A 197 13.87 -8.67 -10.40
CA ASP A 197 13.16 -7.60 -11.10
C ASP A 197 12.77 -8.03 -12.53
N PHE A 198 12.09 -9.17 -12.65
CA PHE A 198 11.64 -9.67 -13.94
C PHE A 198 10.57 -8.75 -14.54
N MET A 199 10.90 -8.18 -15.69
CA MET A 199 10.08 -7.27 -16.46
C MET A 199 9.85 -7.84 -17.85
N TYR A 200 8.63 -7.76 -18.36
CA TYR A 200 8.23 -8.45 -19.58
C TYR A 200 7.22 -7.61 -20.37
N GLU A 201 7.30 -7.70 -21.70
CA GLU A 201 6.26 -7.23 -22.62
C GLU A 201 6.27 -8.11 -23.88
N TRP A 202 5.13 -8.17 -24.56
CA TRP A 202 5.05 -8.85 -25.85
C TRP A 202 4.29 -8.05 -26.89
N LYS A 203 4.64 -8.24 -28.17
CA LYS A 203 3.94 -7.65 -29.29
C LYS A 203 3.88 -8.61 -30.47
N LYS A 204 2.74 -8.66 -31.13
CA LYS A 204 2.66 -9.17 -32.50
C LYS A 204 3.06 -8.06 -33.47
N TYR A 205 3.95 -8.35 -34.40
CA TYR A 205 4.37 -7.45 -35.46
C TYR A 205 4.18 -8.11 -36.82
N SER A 206 3.42 -7.48 -37.70
CA SER A 206 3.17 -7.97 -39.06
C SER A 206 3.91 -7.09 -40.06
N LEU A 207 4.74 -7.71 -40.89
CA LEU A 207 5.42 -7.03 -41.98
C LEU A 207 4.56 -7.09 -43.24
N ASP A 208 4.58 -6.01 -44.01
CA ASP A 208 4.04 -6.03 -45.36
C ASP A 208 5.04 -6.66 -46.34
N ASN A 209 4.70 -6.72 -47.62
CA ASN A 209 5.56 -7.27 -48.67
C ASN A 209 6.66 -6.30 -49.13
N THR A 210 6.91 -5.20 -48.39
CA THR A 210 7.90 -4.18 -48.74
C THR A 210 9.12 -4.28 -47.82
N SER A 211 10.31 -4.31 -48.44
CA SER A 211 11.55 -4.32 -47.69
C SER A 211 11.79 -2.96 -47.05
N GLY A 212 12.09 -2.94 -45.75
CA GLY A 212 12.21 -1.69 -45.01
C GLY A 212 13.01 -1.78 -43.72
N ASN A 213 13.19 -0.62 -43.08
CA ASN A 213 13.71 -0.48 -41.74
C ASN A 213 12.55 -0.17 -40.79
N TYR A 214 12.16 -1.16 -40.00
CA TYR A 214 11.08 -1.06 -39.03
C TYR A 214 11.64 -0.88 -37.63
N THR A 215 10.86 -0.27 -36.74
CA THR A 215 11.23 -0.09 -35.32
C THR A 215 10.06 -0.44 -34.44
N VAL A 216 10.29 -1.32 -33.45
CA VAL A 216 9.28 -1.69 -32.45
C VAL A 216 9.73 -1.17 -31.10
N SER A 217 8.87 -0.37 -30.46
CA SER A 217 9.14 0.19 -29.13
C SER A 217 8.45 -0.62 -28.03
N PHE A 218 9.11 -0.85 -26.89
CA PHE A 218 8.57 -1.61 -25.75
C PHE A 218 8.61 -0.81 -24.45
N VAL A 219 7.59 -0.99 -23.60
CA VAL A 219 7.63 -0.65 -22.18
C VAL A 219 7.54 -1.97 -21.43
N LEU A 220 8.55 -2.33 -20.64
CA LEU A 220 8.53 -3.61 -19.93
C LEU A 220 7.75 -3.51 -18.62
N ARG A 221 6.80 -4.43 -18.41
CA ARG A 221 5.99 -4.44 -17.19
C ARG A 221 6.61 -5.35 -16.16
N LYS A 222 6.82 -4.84 -14.95
CA LYS A 222 7.27 -5.62 -13.79
C LYS A 222 6.24 -6.69 -13.48
N LYS A 223 6.71 -7.91 -13.28
CA LYS A 223 5.88 -9.10 -13.00
C LYS A 223 5.97 -9.56 -11.55
N VAL A 224 6.80 -8.90 -10.76
CA VAL A 224 7.04 -9.16 -9.34
C VAL A 224 6.62 -7.92 -8.56
N ALA A 225 6.05 -8.11 -7.35
CA ALA A 225 5.66 -6.98 -6.51
C ALA A 225 6.91 -6.31 -5.92
N GLN A 226 6.89 -4.99 -5.75
CA GLN A 226 7.92 -4.25 -5.03
C GLN A 226 7.32 -3.67 -3.76
N ILE A 227 7.97 -3.88 -2.61
CA ILE A 227 7.53 -3.34 -1.32
C ILE A 227 8.65 -2.49 -0.76
N THR A 228 8.32 -1.26 -0.38
CA THR A 228 9.19 -0.39 0.43
C THR A 228 8.55 -0.20 1.79
N THR A 229 9.29 -0.48 2.85
CA THR A 229 8.75 -0.45 4.22
C THR A 229 9.29 0.75 4.97
N THR A 230 8.39 1.52 5.57
CA THR A 230 8.71 2.60 6.51
C THR A 230 8.37 2.13 7.92
N ILE A 231 9.30 2.24 8.86
CA ILE A 231 9.04 2.05 10.29
C ILE A 231 9.13 3.41 10.98
N ASN A 232 8.06 3.79 11.67
CA ASN A 232 7.96 5.02 12.42
C ASN A 232 7.78 4.72 13.92
N ALA A 233 8.78 5.11 14.72
CA ALA A 233 8.76 4.98 16.17
C ALA A 233 7.94 6.08 16.87
N GLY A 234 7.59 7.16 16.15
CA GLY A 234 6.81 8.27 16.70
C GLY A 234 7.44 8.85 17.97
N SER A 235 6.65 8.96 19.03
CA SER A 235 7.10 9.48 20.33
C SER A 235 7.96 8.50 21.15
N LEU A 236 8.22 7.28 20.65
CA LEU A 236 9.11 6.32 21.34
C LEU A 236 10.59 6.74 21.25
N GLY A 237 10.94 7.61 20.30
CA GLY A 237 12.30 8.12 20.10
C GLY A 237 12.95 7.60 18.82
N ASN A 238 14.27 7.73 18.73
CA ASN A 238 15.02 7.39 17.52
C ASN A 238 15.28 5.89 17.42
N ILE A 239 15.04 5.34 16.23
CA ILE A 239 15.41 3.98 15.86
C ILE A 239 16.90 3.98 15.51
N SER A 240 17.69 3.21 16.26
CA SER A 240 19.14 3.10 16.08
C SER A 240 19.59 1.84 15.34
N ASP A 241 18.76 0.79 15.31
CA ASP A 241 19.06 -0.47 14.63
C ASP A 241 17.75 -1.20 14.25
N ILE A 242 17.76 -1.90 13.12
CA ILE A 242 16.67 -2.77 12.66
C ILE A 242 17.29 -4.07 12.16
N LYS A 243 16.93 -5.20 12.78
CA LYS A 243 17.40 -6.55 12.44
C LYS A 243 16.24 -7.48 12.16
N ASN A 244 16.54 -8.60 11.49
CA ASN A 244 15.56 -9.67 11.21
C ASN A 244 14.25 -9.13 10.59
N ALA A 245 14.35 -8.07 9.78
CA ALA A 245 13.20 -7.46 9.15
C ALA A 245 12.79 -8.30 7.94
N LEU A 246 11.58 -8.85 7.97
CA LEU A 246 11.11 -9.83 6.99
C LEU A 246 9.76 -9.42 6.41
N ILE A 247 9.57 -9.70 5.12
CA ILE A 247 8.27 -9.74 4.45
C ILE A 247 7.98 -11.18 4.03
N SER A 248 6.75 -11.63 4.26
CA SER A 248 6.25 -12.90 3.73
C SER A 248 4.83 -12.73 3.17
N PRO A 249 4.33 -13.67 2.34
CA PRO A 249 5.06 -14.78 1.75
C PRO A 249 6.08 -14.33 0.70
N HIS A 250 7.09 -15.16 0.46
CA HIS A 250 8.00 -15.03 -0.67
C HIS A 250 8.35 -16.43 -1.16
N TYR A 251 8.19 -16.68 -2.45
CA TYR A 251 8.56 -17.95 -3.06
C TYR A 251 9.89 -17.81 -3.80
N THR A 252 10.83 -18.68 -3.48
CA THR A 252 12.17 -18.67 -4.10
C THR A 252 12.17 -19.24 -5.51
N ASN A 253 11.04 -19.82 -5.94
CA ASN A 253 10.85 -20.41 -7.26
C ASN A 253 9.55 -19.95 -7.93
N GLY A 254 9.41 -20.37 -9.19
CA GLY A 254 8.23 -20.19 -10.02
C GLY A 254 8.59 -20.42 -11.47
N THR A 255 7.58 -20.55 -12.32
CA THR A 255 7.74 -20.69 -13.77
C THR A 255 7.06 -19.52 -14.45
N ILE A 256 7.81 -18.79 -15.27
CA ILE A 256 7.32 -17.71 -16.12
C ILE A 256 7.06 -18.30 -17.50
N THR A 257 5.79 -18.40 -17.90
CA THR A 257 5.47 -18.77 -19.28
C THR A 257 5.67 -17.57 -20.20
N LEU A 258 6.47 -17.70 -21.25
CA LEU A 258 6.77 -16.59 -22.17
C LEU A 258 5.56 -16.15 -22.99
N ALA A 259 4.49 -16.93 -23.05
CA ALA A 259 3.26 -16.53 -23.74
C ALA A 259 2.49 -15.39 -23.04
N ASN A 260 2.73 -15.16 -21.74
CA ASN A 260 2.02 -14.11 -20.97
C ASN A 260 2.93 -13.38 -19.95
N GLY A 261 4.11 -13.91 -19.67
CA GLY A 261 5.07 -13.38 -18.71
C GLY A 261 4.63 -13.46 -17.24
N ASN A 262 3.57 -14.20 -16.93
CA ASN A 262 3.09 -14.39 -15.56
C ASN A 262 3.87 -15.51 -14.88
N ILE A 263 4.19 -15.30 -13.61
CA ILE A 263 4.84 -16.30 -12.77
C ILE A 263 3.76 -17.22 -12.17
N GLN A 264 3.90 -18.51 -12.41
CA GLN A 264 3.05 -19.59 -11.91
C GLN A 264 3.89 -20.61 -11.12
N ASN A 265 3.25 -21.68 -10.63
CA ASN A 265 3.93 -22.83 -10.00
C ASN A 265 4.90 -22.46 -8.87
N ARG A 266 4.49 -21.50 -8.04
CA ARG A 266 5.18 -21.14 -6.80
C ARG A 266 4.98 -22.25 -5.78
N THR A 267 6.03 -22.99 -5.45
CA THR A 267 5.94 -24.16 -4.55
C THR A 267 6.92 -24.10 -3.38
N ASN A 268 8.04 -23.39 -3.52
CA ASN A 268 9.06 -23.28 -2.48
C ASN A 268 8.91 -21.96 -1.69
N LEU A 269 8.14 -22.01 -0.61
CA LEU A 269 7.92 -20.87 0.29
C LEU A 269 9.15 -20.67 1.20
N SER A 270 9.72 -19.46 1.21
CA SER A 270 10.79 -19.10 2.14
C SER A 270 10.23 -18.80 3.54
N THR A 271 11.12 -18.67 4.53
CA THR A 271 10.77 -18.20 5.87
C THR A 271 10.43 -16.70 5.94
N GLY A 272 10.38 -16.02 4.80
CA GLY A 272 10.34 -14.58 4.67
C GLY A 272 11.57 -14.04 3.94
N GLU A 273 11.43 -12.86 3.37
CA GLU A 273 12.48 -12.20 2.59
C GLU A 273 12.99 -10.95 3.33
N ASN A 274 14.31 -10.78 3.37
CA ASN A 274 14.94 -9.75 4.18
C ASN A 274 14.75 -8.34 3.60
N LEU A 275 14.21 -7.45 4.42
CA LEU A 275 14.24 -6.01 4.18
C LEU A 275 15.58 -5.44 4.64
N ASN A 276 16.23 -4.69 3.76
CA ASN A 276 17.47 -4.00 4.09
C ASN A 276 17.18 -2.55 4.51
N PHE A 277 17.46 -2.20 5.75
CA PHE A 277 17.42 -0.83 6.25
C PHE A 277 18.84 -0.28 6.35
N LEU A 278 19.14 0.77 5.58
CA LEU A 278 20.42 1.48 5.69
C LEU A 278 20.22 2.62 6.71
N ILE A 279 20.76 2.45 7.92
CA ILE A 279 20.60 3.40 9.02
C ILE A 279 21.95 4.11 9.26
N PRO A 280 22.30 5.15 8.48
CA PRO A 280 23.51 5.91 8.73
C PRO A 280 23.40 6.80 9.98
N THR A 281 22.17 7.14 10.39
CA THR A 281 21.91 7.97 11.56
C THR A 281 20.61 7.55 12.22
N ALA A 282 20.60 7.49 13.55
CA ALA A 282 19.41 7.16 14.31
C ALA A 282 18.35 8.26 14.15
N ALA A 283 17.14 7.86 13.77
CA ALA A 283 16.03 8.76 13.45
C ALA A 283 14.70 8.10 13.85
N PRO A 284 13.64 8.88 14.13
CA PRO A 284 12.34 8.32 14.51
C PRO A 284 11.65 7.56 13.36
N VAL A 285 12.07 7.80 12.12
CA VAL A 285 11.55 7.15 10.91
C VAL A 285 12.71 6.52 10.16
N GLN A 286 12.58 5.24 9.79
CA GLN A 286 13.53 4.52 8.96
C GLN A 286 12.81 3.90 7.76
N ILE A 287 13.46 3.90 6.60
CA ILE A 287 12.88 3.42 5.34
C ILE A 287 13.80 2.34 4.78
N SER A 288 13.23 1.22 4.36
CA SER A 288 13.99 0.13 3.74
C SER A 288 14.38 0.50 2.32
N GLN A 289 15.41 -0.18 1.80
CA GLN A 289 15.54 -0.29 0.35
C GLN A 289 14.32 -1.00 -0.25
N PRO A 290 13.91 -0.68 -1.49
CA PRO A 290 12.84 -1.40 -2.17
C PRO A 290 13.18 -2.89 -2.32
N LEU A 291 12.21 -3.74 -2.02
CA LEU A 291 12.37 -5.19 -2.05
C LEU A 291 11.39 -5.83 -3.05
N PHE A 292 11.91 -6.63 -3.98
CA PHE A 292 11.08 -7.43 -4.86
C PHE A 292 10.63 -8.72 -4.18
N ILE A 293 9.32 -8.97 -4.18
CA ILE A 293 8.67 -10.09 -3.53
C ILE A 293 7.90 -10.93 -4.56
N ASN A 294 8.33 -12.17 -4.73
CA ASN A 294 7.63 -13.15 -5.56
C ASN A 294 6.52 -13.83 -4.78
N ALA A 295 5.34 -13.19 -4.76
CA ALA A 295 4.15 -13.73 -4.14
C ALA A 295 2.88 -13.28 -4.86
N ASP A 296 1.85 -14.11 -4.79
CA ASP A 296 0.48 -13.78 -5.13
C ASP A 296 -0.42 -14.34 -4.03
N THR A 297 -1.13 -13.46 -3.34
CA THR A 297 -2.01 -13.82 -2.21
C THR A 297 -3.46 -14.02 -2.65
N GLY A 298 -3.78 -13.83 -3.93
CA GLY A 298 -5.15 -13.97 -4.43
C GLY A 298 -6.14 -12.98 -3.80
N GLY A 299 -5.65 -11.83 -3.33
CA GLY A 299 -6.46 -10.83 -2.63
C GLY A 299 -6.69 -11.09 -1.14
N GLN A 300 -6.17 -12.21 -0.60
CA GLN A 300 -6.30 -12.54 0.81
C GLN A 300 -5.21 -11.88 1.65
N ASN A 301 -5.53 -11.51 2.89
CA ASN A 301 -4.59 -10.92 3.83
C ASN A 301 -3.67 -11.99 4.46
N THR A 302 -2.83 -12.63 3.66
CA THR A 302 -1.83 -13.61 4.12
C THR A 302 -0.41 -13.06 4.13
N GLY A 303 -0.23 -11.80 3.72
CA GLY A 303 1.02 -11.05 3.86
C GLY A 303 1.39 -10.85 5.32
N SER A 304 2.68 -10.77 5.63
CA SER A 304 3.15 -10.54 6.99
C SER A 304 4.41 -9.68 6.99
N PHE A 305 4.60 -8.97 8.11
CA PHE A 305 5.80 -8.21 8.40
C PHE A 305 6.31 -8.53 9.81
N SER A 306 7.62 -8.66 9.96
CA SER A 306 8.27 -8.73 11.27
C SER A 306 9.60 -7.99 11.26
N ALA A 307 10.06 -7.53 12.43
CA ALA A 307 11.37 -6.92 12.62
C ALA A 307 11.75 -6.86 14.11
N ASP A 308 13.04 -6.88 14.40
CA ASP A 308 13.60 -6.50 15.70
C ASP A 308 14.06 -5.04 15.62
N VAL A 309 13.42 -4.13 16.35
CA VAL A 309 13.67 -2.68 16.28
C VAL A 309 14.29 -2.19 17.59
N THR A 310 15.45 -1.53 17.51
CA THR A 310 16.13 -0.94 18.68
C THR A 310 15.83 0.55 18.79
N ILE A 311 15.25 0.95 19.92
CA ILE A 311 14.87 2.33 20.26
C ILE A 311 15.39 2.65 21.65
N GLY A 312 16.14 3.75 21.80
CA GLY A 312 16.69 4.15 23.10
C GLY A 312 17.56 3.07 23.77
N GLY A 313 18.24 2.23 22.98
CA GLY A 313 19.08 1.13 23.48
C GLY A 313 18.33 -0.17 23.80
N ALA A 314 17.00 -0.20 23.73
CA ALA A 314 16.20 -1.40 23.95
C ALA A 314 15.64 -1.97 22.64
N THR A 315 15.80 -3.28 22.43
CA THR A 315 15.25 -3.98 21.25
C THR A 315 13.86 -4.52 21.52
N LYS A 316 12.91 -4.22 20.63
CA LYS A 316 11.52 -4.68 20.65
C LYS A 316 11.24 -5.51 19.41
N LYS A 317 10.55 -6.64 19.60
CA LYS A 317 10.09 -7.47 18.49
C LYS A 317 8.77 -6.93 17.95
N VAL A 318 8.72 -6.72 16.65
CA VAL A 318 7.53 -6.34 15.87
C VAL A 318 7.10 -7.56 15.08
N SER A 319 5.83 -7.94 15.20
CA SER A 319 5.25 -9.08 14.50
C SER A 319 3.82 -8.75 14.09
N LEU A 320 3.59 -8.74 12.78
CA LEU A 320 2.30 -8.46 12.15
C LEU A 320 2.02 -9.57 11.12
N PRO A 321 1.45 -10.71 11.56
CA PRO A 321 1.12 -11.82 10.67
C PRO A 321 -0.23 -11.60 9.98
N ASN A 322 -0.35 -12.03 8.72
CA ASN A 322 -1.61 -12.06 7.96
C ASN A 322 -2.33 -10.70 7.93
N ILE A 323 -1.55 -9.65 7.72
CA ILE A 323 -1.99 -8.30 7.45
C ILE A 323 -1.72 -8.08 5.97
N PHE A 324 -2.57 -7.52 5.14
CA PHE A 324 -2.27 -7.22 3.72
C PHE A 324 -2.15 -8.38 2.72
N SER A 325 -2.59 -8.07 1.51
CA SER A 325 -2.48 -8.88 0.30
C SER A 325 -1.38 -8.34 -0.62
N ILE A 326 -0.66 -9.23 -1.26
CA ILE A 326 0.35 -8.95 -2.30
C ILE A 326 -0.21 -9.40 -3.65
N THR A 327 -0.22 -8.49 -4.62
CA THR A 327 -0.52 -8.78 -6.03
C THR A 327 0.75 -8.57 -6.87
N PRO A 328 1.12 -9.53 -7.74
CA PRO A 328 2.28 -9.41 -8.61
C PRO A 328 2.25 -8.14 -9.48
N GLY A 329 3.43 -7.58 -9.75
CA GLY A 329 3.61 -6.43 -10.63
C GLY A 329 3.11 -5.11 -10.07
N ARG A 330 2.73 -5.03 -8.79
CA ARG A 330 2.35 -3.80 -8.09
C ARG A 330 3.51 -3.19 -7.30
N ARG A 331 3.46 -1.87 -7.08
CA ARG A 331 4.35 -1.17 -6.13
C ARG A 331 3.59 -0.84 -4.86
N TYR A 332 4.12 -1.27 -3.73
CA TYR A 332 3.55 -1.03 -2.42
C TYR A 332 4.48 -0.26 -1.50
N PHE A 333 3.87 0.55 -0.64
CA PHE A 333 4.50 1.16 0.52
C PHE A 333 3.85 0.60 1.79
N LEU A 334 4.63 -0.10 2.61
CA LEU A 334 4.19 -0.58 3.90
C LEU A 334 4.62 0.40 4.98
N ASN A 335 3.69 1.14 5.57
CA ASN A 335 3.95 2.06 6.66
C ASN A 335 3.60 1.41 8.00
N VAL A 336 4.60 1.14 8.83
CA VAL A 336 4.46 0.55 10.17
C VAL A 336 4.71 1.63 11.21
N ASN A 337 3.67 2.06 11.93
CA ASN A 337 3.82 2.95 13.09
C ASN A 337 3.83 2.11 14.36
N LEU A 338 4.94 2.14 15.10
CA LEU A 338 5.17 1.33 16.29
C LEU A 338 4.35 1.78 17.49
N THR A 339 3.94 3.04 17.51
CA THR A 339 2.96 3.52 18.48
C THR A 339 2.10 4.60 17.86
N LYS A 340 0.79 4.44 18.01
CA LYS A 340 -0.20 5.49 17.87
C LYS A 340 -0.98 5.54 19.17
N LYS A 341 -0.88 6.68 19.86
CA LYS A 341 -1.59 6.94 21.10
C LYS A 341 -3.04 7.30 20.83
N CYS A 342 -3.92 6.75 21.66
CA CYS A 342 -5.32 7.10 21.67
C CYS A 342 -5.57 8.10 22.80
N GLY A 343 -6.19 9.23 22.47
CA GLY A 343 -6.38 10.29 23.45
C GLY A 343 -6.92 11.58 22.85
N ALA A 344 -7.11 12.56 23.72
CA ALA A 344 -7.60 13.88 23.37
C ALA A 344 -7.14 14.93 24.38
N TYR A 345 -7.19 16.20 23.99
CA TYR A 345 -7.01 17.31 24.92
C TYR A 345 -8.25 17.49 25.79
N VAL A 346 -8.11 17.43 27.11
CA VAL A 346 -9.21 17.63 28.09
C VAL A 346 -9.25 19.06 28.65
N ALA A 347 -8.26 19.87 28.32
CA ALA A 347 -8.18 21.31 28.58
C ALA A 347 -7.13 21.90 27.62
N PRO A 348 -6.99 23.25 27.51
CA PRO A 348 -5.98 23.86 26.66
C PRO A 348 -4.57 23.31 26.97
N GLY A 349 -3.96 22.62 26.01
CA GLY A 349 -2.62 22.03 26.14
C GLY A 349 -2.53 20.78 27.05
N VAL A 350 -3.62 20.30 27.63
CA VAL A 350 -3.62 19.15 28.54
C VAL A 350 -4.09 17.88 27.82
N TRP A 351 -3.13 17.08 27.36
CA TRP A 351 -3.39 15.78 26.73
C TRP A 351 -3.68 14.70 27.78
N LYS A 352 -4.69 13.85 27.51
CA LYS A 352 -4.94 12.64 28.29
C LYS A 352 -5.11 11.43 27.36
N ASP A 353 -4.54 10.31 27.80
CA ASP A 353 -4.67 9.02 27.14
C ASP A 353 -6.07 8.44 27.40
N PHE A 354 -6.72 7.98 26.35
CA PHE A 354 -8.00 7.27 26.38
C PHE A 354 -7.81 5.87 25.82
N MET A 355 -8.62 4.92 26.26
CA MET A 355 -8.65 3.62 25.63
C MET A 355 -8.94 3.73 24.13
N CYS A 356 -8.25 2.95 23.29
CA CYS A 356 -8.45 2.93 21.83
C CYS A 356 -9.79 2.31 21.43
N HIS A 357 -10.39 1.47 22.28
CA HIS A 357 -11.70 0.88 22.05
C HIS A 357 -12.71 1.22 23.16
N ASN A 358 -14.00 1.15 22.83
CA ASN A 358 -15.05 1.21 23.84
C ASN A 358 -14.89 0.01 24.78
N LEU A 359 -15.23 0.17 26.06
CA LEU A 359 -15.15 -0.93 27.00
C LEU A 359 -16.08 -2.08 26.57
N GLY A 360 -15.55 -3.31 26.53
CA GLY A 360 -16.27 -4.49 26.06
C GLY A 360 -16.36 -4.66 24.54
N ALA A 361 -15.54 -3.94 23.77
CA ALA A 361 -15.44 -4.09 22.32
C ALA A 361 -14.43 -5.16 21.88
N ASP A 362 -14.42 -5.51 20.60
CA ASP A 362 -13.35 -6.32 20.01
C ASP A 362 -12.08 -5.48 19.85
N THR A 363 -11.06 -5.79 20.66
CA THR A 363 -9.79 -5.07 20.66
C THR A 363 -8.87 -5.42 19.50
N ASN A 364 -9.20 -6.44 18.69
CA ASN A 364 -8.48 -6.75 17.46
C ASN A 364 -8.98 -5.95 16.26
N ALA A 365 -10.17 -5.36 16.35
CA ALA A 365 -10.70 -4.48 15.30
C ALA A 365 -9.93 -3.16 15.25
N ASP A 366 -9.91 -2.51 14.08
CA ASP A 366 -9.31 -1.19 13.92
C ASP A 366 -10.08 -0.14 14.75
N PRO A 367 -9.47 0.47 15.79
CA PRO A 367 -10.15 1.47 16.62
C PRO A 367 -10.47 2.77 15.88
N PHE A 368 -9.90 3.00 14.69
CA PHE A 368 -10.07 4.20 13.88
C PHE A 368 -10.99 3.99 12.68
N THR A 369 -11.64 2.83 12.58
CA THR A 369 -12.64 2.55 11.54
C THR A 369 -13.98 2.20 12.18
N ALA A 370 -14.97 3.07 11.97
CA ALA A 370 -16.32 2.89 12.50
C ALA A 370 -16.95 1.58 11.98
N SER A 371 -17.25 0.67 12.89
CA SER A 371 -17.87 -0.62 12.61
C SER A 371 -18.52 -1.17 13.88
N SER A 372 -19.40 -2.16 13.71
CA SER A 372 -20.06 -2.84 14.83
C SER A 372 -19.06 -3.48 15.80
N SER A 373 -17.86 -3.87 15.32
CA SER A 373 -16.83 -4.53 16.12
C SER A 373 -16.23 -3.65 17.22
N ILE A 374 -16.29 -2.32 17.05
CA ILE A 374 -15.72 -1.35 18.02
C ILE A 374 -16.76 -0.70 18.93
N PHE A 375 -18.01 -1.15 18.89
CA PHE A 375 -19.13 -0.53 19.61
C PHE A 375 -19.03 -0.66 21.13
N GLY A 376 -18.48 -1.75 21.62
CA GLY A 376 -18.41 -2.05 23.04
C GLY A 376 -19.74 -2.44 23.67
N ALA A 377 -19.66 -2.87 24.93
CA ALA A 377 -20.83 -3.19 25.74
C ALA A 377 -21.55 -1.91 26.19
N LYS A 378 -22.82 -2.05 26.57
CA LYS A 378 -23.59 -0.97 27.19
C LYS A 378 -23.60 -1.16 28.70
N TYR A 379 -23.34 -0.07 29.41
CA TYR A 379 -23.32 0.00 30.86
C TYR A 379 -24.44 0.92 31.33
N GLN A 380 -25.00 0.62 32.49
CA GLN A 380 -25.85 1.55 33.21
C GLN A 380 -24.99 2.31 34.22
N TRP A 381 -25.38 3.55 34.51
CA TRP A 381 -24.58 4.40 35.37
C TRP A 381 -24.42 3.77 36.76
N GLY A 382 -23.20 3.82 37.29
CA GLY A 382 -22.89 3.34 38.64
C GLY A 382 -22.77 1.82 38.78
N ARG A 383 -22.64 1.07 37.68
CA ARG A 383 -22.53 -0.40 37.70
C ARG A 383 -21.22 -0.88 37.08
N SER A 384 -20.59 -1.87 37.72
CA SER A 384 -19.36 -2.49 37.23
C SER A 384 -19.60 -3.53 36.14
N ALA A 385 -20.75 -4.20 36.15
CA ALA A 385 -21.12 -5.17 35.12
C ALA A 385 -21.79 -4.48 33.92
N PRO A 386 -21.53 -4.93 32.68
CA PRO A 386 -22.28 -4.47 31.53
C PRO A 386 -23.76 -4.88 31.67
N ALA A 387 -24.67 -4.00 31.27
CA ALA A 387 -26.09 -4.32 31.19
C ALA A 387 -26.39 -5.22 29.97
N ILE A 388 -25.63 -5.06 28.89
CA ILE A 388 -25.72 -5.90 27.69
C ILE A 388 -24.36 -5.92 26.97
N SER A 389 -23.98 -7.10 26.47
CA SER A 389 -22.76 -7.29 25.68
C SER A 389 -22.85 -6.63 24.29
N GLN A 390 -21.70 -6.35 23.67
CA GLN A 390 -21.67 -5.85 22.28
C GLN A 390 -22.44 -6.78 21.33
N ALA A 391 -22.23 -8.10 21.42
CA ALA A 391 -22.85 -9.07 20.51
C ALA A 391 -24.38 -9.02 20.58
N THR A 392 -24.93 -9.02 21.80
CA THR A 392 -26.38 -8.94 22.02
C THR A 392 -26.94 -7.56 21.64
N ASP A 393 -26.18 -6.48 21.88
CA ASP A 393 -26.59 -5.12 21.51
C ASP A 393 -26.70 -4.95 19.98
N ILE A 394 -25.85 -5.64 19.23
CA ILE A 394 -25.91 -5.70 17.76
C ILE A 394 -27.12 -6.53 17.30
N SER A 395 -27.31 -7.73 17.85
CA SER A 395 -28.33 -8.66 17.34
C SER A 395 -29.76 -8.35 17.78
N THR A 396 -29.96 -7.57 18.84
CA THR A 396 -31.29 -7.33 19.42
C THR A 396 -31.59 -5.83 19.48
N THR A 397 -32.49 -5.31 18.65
CA THR A 397 -32.90 -3.89 18.69
C THR A 397 -34.14 -3.63 19.56
N SER A 398 -34.91 -4.67 19.87
CA SER A 398 -36.09 -4.62 20.75
C SER A 398 -35.72 -4.46 22.23
N TYR A 399 -36.75 -4.45 23.08
CA TYR A 399 -36.60 -4.47 24.54
C TYR A 399 -35.73 -5.65 25.02
N ILE A 400 -35.10 -5.47 26.18
CA ILE A 400 -34.23 -6.45 26.83
C ILE A 400 -34.93 -6.96 28.09
N SER A 401 -35.20 -8.26 28.14
CA SER A 401 -35.79 -8.89 29.32
C SER A 401 -34.89 -8.70 30.55
N GLY A 402 -35.49 -8.32 31.69
CA GLY A 402 -34.76 -8.08 32.94
C GLY A 402 -33.97 -6.76 32.97
N TRP A 403 -34.26 -5.82 32.07
CA TRP A 403 -33.64 -4.49 32.11
C TRP A 403 -33.86 -3.82 33.46
N ASN A 404 -32.77 -3.39 34.10
CA ASN A 404 -32.85 -2.81 35.43
C ASN A 404 -33.21 -1.33 35.34
N SER A 405 -34.44 -0.97 35.64
CA SER A 405 -34.93 0.43 35.60
C SER A 405 -34.63 1.22 36.88
N ALA A 406 -33.99 0.62 37.90
CA ALA A 406 -33.66 1.30 39.14
C ALA A 406 -32.31 2.04 39.05
N PRO A 407 -32.24 3.30 39.51
CA PRO A 407 -30.99 4.05 39.58
C PRO A 407 -30.03 3.40 40.60
N ALA A 408 -28.74 3.40 40.28
CA ALA A 408 -27.70 3.01 41.24
C ALA A 408 -27.51 4.08 42.33
N PRO A 409 -26.84 3.76 43.46
CA PRO A 409 -26.45 4.78 44.45
C PRO A 409 -25.59 5.89 43.84
N ASN A 410 -25.79 7.13 44.28
CA ASN A 410 -25.08 8.31 43.74
C ASN A 410 -23.55 8.31 44.00
N THR A 411 -23.06 7.48 44.91
CA THR A 411 -21.63 7.28 45.20
C THR A 411 -21.02 6.12 44.42
N SER A 412 -21.79 5.46 43.55
CA SER A 412 -21.29 4.31 42.81
C SER A 412 -20.15 4.66 41.87
N TRP A 413 -20.22 5.77 41.12
CA TRP A 413 -19.08 6.32 40.39
C TRP A 413 -18.71 7.68 40.99
N SER A 414 -17.45 8.09 40.82
CA SER A 414 -16.93 9.32 41.41
C SER A 414 -15.94 10.01 40.47
N ASP A 415 -16.02 11.35 40.44
CA ASP A 415 -15.08 12.19 39.71
C ASP A 415 -13.70 12.29 40.40
N SER A 416 -13.64 12.06 41.72
CA SER A 416 -12.40 12.22 42.49
C SER A 416 -11.50 11.00 42.41
N ASN A 417 -12.06 9.80 42.31
CA ASN A 417 -11.31 8.55 42.34
C ASN A 417 -12.09 7.42 41.68
N LYS A 418 -11.34 6.44 41.16
CA LYS A 418 -11.91 5.17 40.74
C LYS A 418 -12.57 4.46 41.93
N THR A 419 -13.82 4.04 41.77
CA THR A 419 -14.56 3.27 42.77
C THR A 419 -14.55 1.77 42.42
N ALA A 420 -15.04 0.91 43.32
CA ALA A 420 -15.22 -0.51 43.02
C ALA A 420 -16.27 -0.78 41.92
N ASN A 421 -17.20 0.16 41.70
CA ASN A 421 -18.21 0.04 40.66
C ASN A 421 -17.78 0.64 39.31
N ASP A 422 -16.64 1.33 39.24
CA ASP A 422 -16.07 1.84 37.99
C ASP A 422 -15.51 0.66 37.16
N PRO A 423 -16.12 0.31 36.01
CA PRO A 423 -15.76 -0.87 35.23
C PRO A 423 -14.46 -0.75 34.43
N CYS A 424 -13.81 0.41 34.41
CA CYS A 424 -12.58 0.58 33.65
C CYS A 424 -11.44 -0.31 34.21
N PRO A 425 -10.44 -0.69 33.40
CA PRO A 425 -9.32 -1.49 33.88
C PRO A 425 -8.42 -0.70 34.85
N ASN A 426 -7.49 -1.40 35.52
CA ASN A 426 -6.51 -0.75 36.41
C ASN A 426 -5.69 0.32 35.66
N GLY A 427 -5.43 1.46 36.30
CA GLY A 427 -4.81 2.64 35.68
C GLY A 427 -5.77 3.50 34.85
N TYR A 428 -7.04 3.10 34.75
CA TYR A 428 -8.07 3.81 34.01
C TYR A 428 -9.35 4.01 34.85
N ARG A 429 -10.08 5.08 34.55
CA ARG A 429 -11.39 5.40 35.13
C ARG A 429 -12.35 5.91 34.07
N LEU A 430 -13.60 6.11 34.46
CA LEU A 430 -14.52 6.90 33.64
C LEU A 430 -14.03 8.36 33.53
N PRO A 431 -14.20 8.99 32.37
CA PRO A 431 -14.03 10.44 32.24
C PRO A 431 -15.07 11.18 33.07
N THR A 432 -14.74 12.36 33.55
CA THR A 432 -15.70 13.28 34.17
C THR A 432 -16.45 14.06 33.10
N SER A 433 -17.59 14.66 33.47
CA SER A 433 -18.31 15.58 32.57
C SER A 433 -17.46 16.80 32.20
N ALA A 434 -16.58 17.27 33.10
CA ALA A 434 -15.65 18.36 32.80
C ALA A 434 -14.63 17.96 31.73
N GLU A 435 -14.07 16.76 31.82
CA GLU A 435 -13.13 16.24 30.81
C GLU A 435 -13.81 16.06 29.46
N TRP A 436 -15.05 15.56 29.40
CA TRP A 436 -15.77 15.48 28.13
C TRP A 436 -16.04 16.85 27.52
N ARG A 437 -16.42 17.87 28.30
CA ARG A 437 -16.54 19.25 27.80
C ARG A 437 -15.20 19.78 27.30
N GLY A 438 -14.12 19.44 28.00
CA GLY A 438 -12.75 19.71 27.58
C GLY A 438 -12.40 19.11 26.23
N VAL A 439 -12.75 17.83 26.01
CA VAL A 439 -12.58 17.14 24.73
C VAL A 439 -13.32 17.87 23.62
N LEU A 440 -14.57 18.27 23.84
CA LEU A 440 -15.37 18.96 22.82
C LEU A 440 -14.84 20.36 22.47
N THR A 441 -14.16 21.03 23.40
CA THR A 441 -13.72 22.43 23.23
C THR A 441 -12.29 22.59 22.75
N ASN A 442 -11.40 21.61 23.03
CA ASN A 442 -9.96 21.74 22.80
C ASN A 442 -9.42 20.85 21.66
N ASN A 443 -10.31 20.25 20.85
CA ASN A 443 -9.93 19.37 19.76
C ASN A 443 -10.71 19.69 18.49
N THR A 444 -10.07 19.48 17.34
CA THR A 444 -10.77 19.45 16.05
C THR A 444 -11.63 18.20 15.97
N MET A 445 -12.87 18.33 15.51
CA MET A 445 -13.79 17.20 15.35
C MET A 445 -14.25 17.07 13.91
N THR A 446 -14.27 15.84 13.41
CA THR A 446 -14.89 15.48 12.12
C THR A 446 -15.88 14.33 12.30
N ARG A 447 -16.75 14.13 11.32
CA ARG A 447 -17.82 13.13 11.35
C ARG A 447 -17.70 12.19 10.16
N SER A 448 -18.02 10.92 10.37
CA SER A 448 -18.10 9.91 9.32
C SER A 448 -19.45 9.18 9.38
N GLY A 449 -19.84 8.57 8.25
CA GLY A 449 -21.08 7.81 8.13
C GLY A 449 -22.23 8.59 7.50
N ASP A 450 -23.33 7.88 7.22
CA ASP A 450 -24.52 8.40 6.56
C ASP A 450 -25.54 9.02 7.53
N TRP A 451 -25.36 8.77 8.83
CA TRP A 451 -26.24 9.18 9.92
C TRP A 451 -27.69 8.72 9.78
N SER A 452 -27.95 7.69 8.96
CA SER A 452 -29.29 7.13 8.70
C SER A 452 -29.87 6.37 9.90
N GLY A 453 -29.01 5.95 10.83
CA GLY A 453 -29.38 5.17 12.02
C GLY A 453 -29.46 3.66 11.80
N SER A 454 -29.43 3.20 10.54
CA SER A 454 -29.42 1.78 10.17
C SER A 454 -28.03 1.17 9.99
N GLY A 455 -27.01 2.01 9.76
CA GLY A 455 -25.62 1.59 9.54
C GLY A 455 -24.78 1.48 10.82
N TYR A 456 -23.54 0.99 10.64
CA TYR A 456 -22.53 0.88 11.70
C TYR A 456 -21.35 1.84 11.53
N GLY A 457 -21.39 2.69 10.51
CA GLY A 457 -20.28 3.57 10.12
C GLY A 457 -20.30 4.98 10.72
N ASN A 458 -21.32 5.30 11.53
CA ASN A 458 -21.45 6.62 12.13
C ASN A 458 -20.47 6.80 13.27
N ALA A 459 -19.69 7.88 13.25
CA ALA A 459 -18.74 8.20 14.32
C ALA A 459 -18.36 9.68 14.31
N ILE A 460 -17.87 10.15 15.45
CA ILE A 460 -17.04 11.36 15.51
C ILE A 460 -15.57 10.96 15.65
N LYS A 461 -14.71 11.70 14.97
CA LYS A 461 -13.26 11.62 15.09
C LYS A 461 -12.76 12.88 15.78
N ILE A 462 -12.04 12.72 16.88
CA ILE A 462 -11.49 13.78 17.72
C ILE A 462 -9.98 13.83 17.45
N GLY A 463 -9.54 14.87 16.76
CA GLY A 463 -8.21 14.92 16.16
C GLY A 463 -7.94 13.71 15.26
N ASP A 464 -6.70 13.23 15.25
CA ASP A 464 -6.31 11.99 14.55
C ASP A 464 -6.24 10.75 15.44
N ASN A 465 -6.53 10.93 16.73
CA ASN A 465 -6.10 10.04 17.80
C ASN A 465 -7.25 9.40 18.58
N LEU A 466 -8.51 9.82 18.40
CA LEU A 466 -9.64 9.18 19.05
C LEU A 466 -10.85 9.13 18.12
N LEU A 467 -11.46 7.96 18.01
CA LEU A 467 -12.72 7.78 17.29
C LEU A 467 -13.77 7.21 18.24
N LEU A 468 -14.94 7.84 18.27
CA LEU A 468 -16.09 7.44 19.06
C LEU A 468 -17.24 7.07 18.12
N PRO A 469 -17.62 5.78 17.99
CA PRO A 469 -18.76 5.39 17.18
C PRO A 469 -20.10 5.90 17.76
N ALA A 470 -21.03 6.27 16.89
CA ALA A 470 -22.43 6.50 17.22
C ALA A 470 -23.18 5.16 17.22
N THR A 471 -23.40 4.63 18.41
CA THR A 471 -23.88 3.26 18.64
C THR A 471 -25.32 3.22 19.17
N GLY A 472 -26.00 4.37 19.26
CA GLY A 472 -27.27 4.50 19.96
C GLY A 472 -27.14 4.32 21.48
N TYR A 473 -28.27 4.20 22.16
CA TYR A 473 -28.35 3.89 23.59
C TYR A 473 -29.57 3.04 23.90
N ARG A 474 -29.61 2.42 25.08
CA ARG A 474 -30.74 1.61 25.56
C ARG A 474 -31.61 2.44 26.50
N PHE A 475 -32.92 2.47 26.25
CA PHE A 475 -33.87 3.22 27.08
C PHE A 475 -33.92 2.70 28.52
N SER A 476 -34.16 3.59 29.47
CA SER A 476 -34.17 3.28 30.91
C SER A 476 -35.31 2.36 31.36
N GLY A 477 -36.43 2.37 30.65
CA GLY A 477 -37.62 1.59 31.02
C GLY A 477 -37.45 0.09 30.75
N ASP A 478 -37.03 -0.27 29.55
CA ASP A 478 -37.11 -1.64 29.03
C ASP A 478 -35.87 -2.09 28.23
N GLY A 479 -34.87 -1.21 28.07
CA GLY A 479 -33.69 -1.48 27.26
C GLY A 479 -33.94 -1.51 25.76
N THR A 480 -35.04 -0.97 25.24
CA THR A 480 -35.23 -0.81 23.79
C THR A 480 -34.10 0.06 23.21
N LEU A 481 -33.60 -0.29 22.01
CA LEU A 481 -32.53 0.46 21.37
C LEU A 481 -33.05 1.74 20.74
N ASN A 482 -32.40 2.87 21.06
CA ASN A 482 -32.48 4.08 20.26
C ASN A 482 -31.53 3.98 19.05
N PRO A 483 -31.92 4.43 17.84
CA PRO A 483 -31.15 4.23 16.61
C PRO A 483 -29.68 4.66 16.66
N ARG A 484 -28.87 4.07 15.76
CA ARG A 484 -27.40 4.23 15.71
C ARG A 484 -26.96 5.46 14.92
N ASN A 485 -27.69 6.57 15.09
CA ASN A 485 -27.36 7.89 14.57
C ASN A 485 -26.96 8.87 15.68
N VAL A 486 -26.87 8.39 16.92
CA VAL A 486 -26.41 9.15 18.08
C VAL A 486 -25.33 8.37 18.83
N GLY A 487 -24.37 9.08 19.40
CA GLY A 487 -23.38 8.54 20.32
C GLY A 487 -23.64 9.02 21.73
N TYR A 488 -23.61 8.10 22.69
CA TYR A 488 -23.74 8.39 24.11
C TYR A 488 -22.68 7.68 24.92
N TYR A 489 -21.98 8.45 25.75
CA TYR A 489 -20.82 8.02 26.51
C TYR A 489 -20.91 8.48 27.95
N TRP A 490 -20.90 7.55 28.89
CA TRP A 490 -21.00 7.90 30.30
C TRP A 490 -19.81 8.73 30.79
N SER A 491 -20.10 9.58 31.77
CA SER A 491 -19.13 10.15 32.68
C SER A 491 -19.31 9.60 34.09
N SER A 492 -18.29 9.74 34.92
CA SER A 492 -18.37 9.45 36.37
C SER A 492 -19.21 10.48 37.14
N THR A 493 -19.58 11.61 36.53
CA THR A 493 -20.23 12.72 37.22
C THR A 493 -21.68 12.36 37.51
N PHE A 494 -22.07 12.45 38.79
CA PHE A 494 -23.46 12.42 39.22
C PHE A 494 -24.07 13.81 39.08
N SER A 495 -25.25 13.90 38.47
CA SER A 495 -25.90 15.17 38.14
C SER A 495 -27.17 15.45 38.96
N GLY A 496 -27.46 14.64 39.98
CA GLY A 496 -28.60 14.82 40.87
C GLY A 496 -29.77 13.88 40.58
N SER A 497 -30.59 13.62 41.61
CA SER A 497 -31.73 12.71 41.59
C SER A 497 -31.36 11.32 41.04
N VAL A 498 -31.68 11.06 39.77
CA VAL A 498 -31.51 9.78 39.06
C VAL A 498 -30.71 9.95 37.76
N TYR A 499 -29.91 11.02 37.68
CA TYR A 499 -29.17 11.39 36.48
C TYR A 499 -27.65 11.32 36.66
N GLY A 500 -26.98 10.85 35.62
CA GLY A 500 -25.53 10.94 35.47
C GLY A 500 -25.16 11.74 34.22
N GLY A 501 -23.99 12.37 34.22
CA GLY A 501 -23.51 13.11 33.06
C GLY A 501 -23.06 12.17 31.94
N ALA A 502 -23.32 12.55 30.69
CA ALA A 502 -22.95 11.81 29.50
C ALA A 502 -22.53 12.77 28.37
N LEU A 503 -21.48 12.39 27.64
CA LEU A 503 -21.18 12.96 26.33
C LEU A 503 -22.23 12.46 25.33
N TYR A 504 -22.75 13.38 24.53
CA TYR A 504 -23.68 13.16 23.44
C TYR A 504 -23.12 13.75 22.13
N PHE A 505 -23.40 13.07 21.02
CA PHE A 505 -23.24 13.65 19.68
C PHE A 505 -24.18 12.99 18.66
N ASP A 506 -24.50 13.74 17.62
CA ASP A 506 -25.16 13.28 16.40
C ASP A 506 -24.50 13.91 15.16
N GLN A 507 -25.18 13.90 14.00
CA GLN A 507 -24.67 14.46 12.75
C GLN A 507 -24.35 15.97 12.84
N ASN A 508 -25.06 16.71 13.68
CA ASN A 508 -25.05 18.18 13.64
C ASN A 508 -24.63 18.81 14.98
N SER A 509 -24.62 18.04 16.05
CA SER A 509 -24.47 18.55 17.41
C SER A 509 -23.60 17.63 18.27
N GLN A 510 -23.01 18.22 19.31
CA GLN A 510 -22.28 17.52 20.35
C GLN A 510 -22.35 18.35 21.63
N ALA A 511 -22.53 17.70 22.76
CA ALA A 511 -22.67 18.34 24.06
C ALA A 511 -22.46 17.33 25.19
N VAL A 512 -22.39 17.84 26.43
CA VAL A 512 -22.44 17.00 27.63
C VAL A 512 -23.76 17.31 28.33
N TYR A 513 -24.60 16.29 28.48
CA TYR A 513 -25.93 16.38 29.09
C TYR A 513 -26.09 15.41 30.25
N ASP A 514 -27.15 15.61 31.02
CA ASP A 514 -27.58 14.67 32.04
C ASP A 514 -28.47 13.60 31.41
N SER A 515 -28.32 12.38 31.88
CA SER A 515 -28.99 11.21 31.31
C SER A 515 -29.43 10.25 32.42
N ASP A 516 -30.60 9.61 32.22
CA ASP A 516 -31.16 8.68 33.21
C ASP A 516 -30.16 7.56 33.49
N MET A 517 -29.79 7.39 34.75
CA MET A 517 -28.81 6.38 35.18
C MET A 517 -29.14 4.95 34.72
N PRO A 518 -30.42 4.52 34.60
CA PRO A 518 -30.77 3.21 34.07
C PRO A 518 -30.62 3.05 32.54
N ARG A 519 -30.22 4.08 31.77
CA ARG A 519 -29.93 3.92 30.34
C ARG A 519 -28.67 3.10 30.11
N GLY A 520 -28.64 2.35 29.01
CA GLY A 520 -27.45 1.63 28.57
C GLY A 520 -26.66 2.48 27.58
N MET A 521 -25.46 2.91 27.98
CA MET A 521 -24.58 3.74 27.14
C MET A 521 -23.17 3.15 27.12
N ASN A 522 -22.33 3.63 26.20
CA ASN A 522 -20.96 3.15 26.13
C ASN A 522 -20.08 3.85 27.19
N ILE A 523 -18.95 3.20 27.47
CA ILE A 523 -17.89 3.76 28.30
C ILE A 523 -16.62 3.80 27.46
N ARG A 524 -15.94 4.94 27.49
CA ARG A 524 -14.62 5.14 26.93
C ARG A 524 -13.70 5.62 28.04
N CYS A 525 -12.91 4.70 28.60
CA CYS A 525 -12.10 4.99 29.78
C CYS A 525 -10.94 5.93 29.46
N ILE A 526 -10.56 6.73 30.45
CA ILE A 526 -9.43 7.67 30.44
C ILE A 526 -8.37 7.23 31.46
N ALA A 527 -7.10 7.45 31.16
CA ALA A 527 -6.01 7.18 32.10
C ALA A 527 -6.11 8.08 33.35
N GLN A 528 -5.87 7.51 34.54
CA GLN A 528 -5.97 8.22 35.82
C GLN A 528 -5.06 9.46 35.88
#